data_AF-A0A1Y4MXP8-F1
#
_entry.id   AF-A0A1Y4MXP8-F1
#
_cell.length_a   1.000
_cell.length_b   1.000
_cell.length_c   1.000
_cell.angle_alpha   90.00
_cell.angle_beta   90.00
_cell.angle_gamma   90.00
#
_symmetry.space_group_name_H-M   'P 1'
#
loop_
_entity.id
_entity.type
_entity.pdbx_description
1 polymer ?
#
loop_
_entity_poly.entity_id
_entity_poly.type
_entity_poly.pdbx_seq_one_letter_code
_entity_poly.pdbx_strand_id
1 'polypeptide(L)'
;MSKGIRERLLEQARKFHQWQEITYPGKTTEEIGGAWEVDYPAWNDIFDAFCHVLTQMDAEMADSFLLDEMVYLIARANEAEGFIQETTSHPKWFECLCRRAAASNENEAKWQFAAYLPECSCSQEVRDIILNFAKDPNEYVSRRALLAMPALRPDCVEQFAPLFWERNCYSPELQEYQRIAVLVSLDAIHSVLLPQYLEQAKQDGRRYLLEHAERIEGGLL
;
A
#
# COMPACT_ATOMS: atom_id res chain seq x y z
N MET A 1 -28.46 0.19 -15.57
CA MET A 1 -28.29 -0.04 -14.11
C MET A 1 -26.93 0.48 -13.63
N SER A 2 -25.81 0.08 -14.25
CA SER A 2 -24.45 0.57 -13.91
C SER A 2 -24.31 2.09 -13.78
N LYS A 3 -24.92 2.86 -14.69
CA LYS A 3 -24.90 4.32 -14.66
C LYS A 3 -25.44 4.92 -13.35
N GLY A 4 -26.42 4.29 -12.70
CA GLY A 4 -26.94 4.78 -11.42
C GLY A 4 -26.02 4.45 -10.23
N ILE A 5 -25.25 3.37 -10.33
CA ILE A 5 -24.34 2.89 -9.28
C ILE A 5 -23.06 3.74 -9.27
N ARG A 6 -22.44 3.91 -10.44
CA ARG A 6 -21.29 4.80 -10.64
C ARG A 6 -21.61 6.22 -10.15
N GLU A 7 -22.71 6.79 -10.59
CA GLU A 7 -23.06 8.18 -10.28
C GLU A 7 -23.31 8.38 -8.79
N ARG A 8 -23.80 7.36 -8.08
CA ARG A 8 -23.98 7.40 -6.63
C ARG A 8 -22.63 7.49 -5.90
N LEU A 9 -21.64 6.67 -6.27
CA LEU A 9 -20.30 6.76 -5.67
C LEU A 9 -19.68 8.13 -5.94
N LEU A 10 -19.77 8.62 -7.18
CA LEU A 10 -19.20 9.92 -7.54
C LEU A 10 -19.90 11.10 -6.84
N GLU A 11 -21.20 11.00 -6.58
CA GLU A 11 -21.91 11.99 -5.78
C GLU A 11 -21.38 12.01 -4.33
N GLN A 12 -21.18 10.83 -3.74
CA GLN A 12 -20.66 10.72 -2.38
C GLN A 12 -19.20 11.19 -2.28
N ALA A 13 -18.35 10.79 -3.23
CA ALA A 13 -16.97 11.29 -3.33
C ALA A 13 -16.95 12.82 -3.45
N ARG A 14 -17.81 13.42 -4.27
CA ARG A 14 -17.91 14.89 -4.39
C ARG A 14 -18.30 15.55 -3.06
N LYS A 15 -19.25 14.99 -2.32
CA LYS A 15 -19.64 15.51 -0.99
C LYS A 15 -18.48 15.44 -0.01
N PHE A 16 -17.68 14.38 -0.08
CA PHE A 16 -16.49 14.22 0.75
C PHE A 16 -15.41 15.25 0.40
N HIS A 17 -15.10 15.44 -0.89
CA HIS A 17 -14.17 16.49 -1.34
C HIS A 17 -14.62 17.87 -0.84
N GLN A 18 -15.91 18.21 -0.99
CA GLN A 18 -16.46 19.48 -0.48
C GLN A 18 -16.31 19.62 1.03
N TRP A 19 -16.58 18.55 1.77
CA TRP A 19 -16.42 18.54 3.22
C TRP A 19 -14.94 18.70 3.63
N GLN A 20 -14.02 18.02 2.94
CA GLN A 20 -12.57 18.17 3.14
C GLN A 20 -12.16 19.64 2.93
N GLU A 21 -12.56 20.25 1.81
CA GLU A 21 -12.22 21.64 1.49
C GLU A 21 -12.74 22.64 2.53
N ILE A 22 -13.94 22.39 3.09
CA ILE A 22 -14.54 23.25 4.13
C ILE A 22 -13.86 23.05 5.48
N THR A 23 -13.55 21.81 5.85
CA THR A 23 -13.05 21.45 7.18
C THR A 23 -11.55 21.69 7.30
N TYR A 24 -10.81 21.45 6.23
CA TYR A 24 -9.36 21.51 6.16
C TYR A 24 -8.89 22.39 4.99
N PRO A 25 -9.25 23.69 4.98
CA PRO A 25 -9.00 24.56 3.84
C PRO A 25 -7.51 24.71 3.57
N GLY A 26 -7.09 24.36 2.35
CA GLY A 26 -5.72 24.51 1.87
C GLY A 26 -4.70 23.56 2.49
N LYS A 27 -5.14 22.54 3.24
CA LYS A 27 -4.26 21.51 3.80
C LYS A 27 -4.17 20.29 2.89
N THR A 28 -2.96 19.72 2.76
CA THR A 28 -2.79 18.41 2.14
C THR A 28 -3.15 17.29 3.12
N THR A 29 -3.37 16.08 2.63
CA THR A 29 -3.64 14.90 3.47
C THR A 29 -2.51 14.68 4.49
N GLU A 30 -1.26 14.88 4.08
CA GLU A 30 -0.10 14.76 4.97
C GLU A 30 -0.11 15.79 6.11
N GLU A 31 -0.65 17.00 5.86
CA GLU A 31 -0.78 18.06 6.87
C GLU A 31 -1.99 17.87 7.79
N ILE A 32 -3.01 17.14 7.34
CA ILE A 32 -4.19 16.82 8.14
C ILE A 32 -3.86 15.71 9.15
N GLY A 33 -3.06 14.72 8.76
CA GLY A 33 -2.70 13.56 9.58
C GLY A 33 -3.55 12.34 9.24
N GLY A 34 -3.51 11.33 10.11
CA GLY A 34 -4.27 10.08 9.92
C GLY A 34 -5.67 10.12 10.55
N ALA A 35 -6.54 9.20 10.13
CA ALA A 35 -7.92 8.99 10.59
C ALA A 35 -8.88 10.18 10.45
N TRP A 36 -8.51 11.26 9.77
CA TRP A 36 -9.36 12.44 9.67
C TRP A 36 -10.67 12.18 8.89
N GLU A 37 -10.71 11.16 8.03
CA GLU A 37 -11.92 10.75 7.32
C GLU A 37 -13.03 10.29 8.27
N VAL A 38 -12.70 9.85 9.49
CA VAL A 38 -13.70 9.45 10.50
C VAL A 38 -14.54 10.62 11.00
N ASP A 39 -14.08 11.85 10.81
CA ASP A 39 -14.83 13.06 11.14
C ASP A 39 -15.93 13.34 10.11
N TYR A 40 -15.91 12.69 8.94
CA TYR A 40 -16.94 12.83 7.92
C TYR A 40 -18.19 12.01 8.28
N PRO A 41 -19.35 12.63 8.58
CA PRO A 41 -20.51 11.89 9.09
C PRO A 41 -21.11 10.86 8.12
N ALA A 42 -20.88 11.01 6.82
CA ALA A 42 -21.41 10.13 5.78
C ALA A 42 -20.34 9.20 5.18
N TRP A 43 -19.25 8.91 5.91
CA TRP A 43 -18.20 8.00 5.45
C TRP A 43 -18.73 6.60 5.13
N ASN A 44 -19.66 6.09 5.93
CA ASN A 44 -20.31 4.79 5.67
C ASN A 44 -21.14 4.79 4.38
N ASP A 45 -21.79 5.91 4.03
CA ASP A 45 -22.54 6.01 2.76
C ASP A 45 -21.61 5.92 1.55
N ILE A 46 -20.37 6.44 1.67
CA ILE A 46 -19.33 6.28 0.64
C ILE A 46 -18.91 4.83 0.54
N PHE A 47 -18.63 4.19 1.68
CA PHE A 47 -18.23 2.79 1.72
C PHE A 47 -19.29 1.88 1.10
N ASP A 48 -20.57 2.07 1.43
CA ASP A 48 -21.69 1.34 0.84
C ASP A 48 -21.79 1.57 -0.67
N ALA A 49 -21.63 2.81 -1.14
CA ALA A 49 -21.63 3.13 -2.57
C ALA A 49 -20.45 2.48 -3.30
N PHE A 50 -19.28 2.41 -2.66
CA PHE A 50 -18.08 1.76 -3.18
C PHE A 50 -18.27 0.26 -3.31
N CYS A 51 -18.80 -0.40 -2.27
CA CYS A 51 -19.15 -1.82 -2.30
C CYS A 51 -20.17 -2.13 -3.41
N HIS A 52 -21.15 -1.25 -3.64
CA HIS A 52 -22.08 -1.40 -4.76
C HIS A 52 -21.39 -1.34 -6.13
N VAL A 53 -20.37 -0.48 -6.30
CA VAL A 53 -19.58 -0.46 -7.54
C VAL A 53 -18.84 -1.79 -7.73
N LEU A 54 -18.15 -2.28 -6.69
CA LEU A 54 -17.41 -3.54 -6.74
C LEU A 54 -18.30 -4.75 -7.06
N THR A 55 -19.51 -4.78 -6.52
CA THR A 55 -20.43 -5.93 -6.60
C THR A 55 -21.36 -5.90 -7.82
N GLN A 56 -21.75 -4.71 -8.30
CA GLN A 56 -22.82 -4.56 -9.30
C GLN A 56 -22.37 -3.94 -10.62
N MET A 57 -21.11 -3.53 -10.74
CA MET A 57 -20.55 -3.02 -11.99
C MET A 57 -19.35 -3.85 -12.43
N ASP A 58 -19.24 -4.04 -13.74
CA ASP A 58 -18.07 -4.66 -14.35
C ASP A 58 -16.89 -3.68 -14.32
N ALA A 59 -15.74 -4.15 -13.83
CA ALA A 59 -14.50 -3.36 -13.75
C ALA A 59 -14.03 -2.87 -15.13
N GLU A 60 -14.28 -3.66 -16.19
CA GLU A 60 -13.90 -3.32 -17.57
C GLU A 60 -14.70 -2.12 -18.13
N MET A 61 -15.83 -1.78 -17.51
CA MET A 61 -16.67 -0.64 -17.89
C MET A 61 -16.34 0.63 -17.11
N ALA A 62 -15.40 0.57 -16.16
CA ALA A 62 -14.98 1.72 -15.37
C ALA A 62 -14.17 2.70 -16.23
N ASP A 63 -14.63 3.96 -16.28
CA ASP A 63 -13.81 5.03 -16.85
C ASP A 63 -12.72 5.49 -15.89
N SER A 64 -11.75 6.22 -16.42
CA SER A 64 -10.61 6.71 -15.63
C SER A 64 -11.03 7.57 -14.44
N PHE A 65 -12.12 8.34 -14.58
CA PHE A 65 -12.61 9.22 -13.52
C PHE A 65 -13.12 8.42 -12.32
N LEU A 66 -13.90 7.37 -12.57
CA LEU A 66 -14.33 6.47 -11.50
C LEU A 66 -13.13 5.79 -10.82
N LEU A 67 -12.17 5.30 -11.61
CA LEU A 67 -10.98 4.64 -11.06
C LEU A 67 -10.15 5.60 -10.21
N ASP A 68 -10.02 6.87 -10.62
CA ASP A 68 -9.35 7.90 -9.82
C ASP A 68 -10.02 8.14 -8.48
N GLU A 69 -11.34 8.31 -8.47
CA GLU A 69 -12.09 8.52 -7.22
C GLU A 69 -12.02 7.29 -6.31
N MET A 70 -12.07 6.09 -6.86
CA MET A 70 -11.93 4.86 -6.06
C MET A 70 -10.53 4.74 -5.45
N VAL A 71 -9.46 5.05 -6.20
CA VAL A 71 -8.09 5.07 -5.67
C VAL A 71 -7.94 6.15 -4.60
N TYR A 72 -8.51 7.34 -4.81
CA TYR A 72 -8.51 8.42 -3.83
C TYR A 72 -9.22 8.00 -2.53
N LEU A 73 -10.37 7.32 -2.60
CA LEU A 73 -11.09 6.85 -1.42
C LEU A 73 -10.31 5.78 -0.65
N ILE A 74 -9.67 4.82 -1.34
CA ILE A 74 -8.74 3.88 -0.72
C ILE A 74 -7.61 4.63 -0.01
N ALA A 75 -7.03 5.63 -0.67
CA ALA A 75 -5.95 6.44 -0.10
C ALA A 75 -6.35 7.19 1.17
N ARG A 76 -7.63 7.56 1.35
CA ARG A 76 -8.09 8.25 2.56
C ARG A 76 -8.49 7.28 3.67
N ALA A 77 -8.86 6.05 3.35
CA ALA A 77 -9.12 5.00 4.32
C ALA A 77 -7.84 4.31 4.84
N ASN A 78 -6.72 5.04 4.95
CA ASN A 78 -5.39 4.43 5.13
C ASN A 78 -5.16 3.84 6.53
N GLU A 79 -5.89 4.28 7.55
CA GLU A 79 -5.78 3.72 8.91
C GLU A 79 -6.63 2.47 9.10
N ALA A 80 -7.89 2.50 8.64
CA ALA A 80 -8.82 1.39 8.80
C ALA A 80 -8.69 0.34 7.69
N GLU A 81 -8.15 0.71 6.54
CA GLU A 81 -7.88 -0.14 5.37
C GLU A 81 -9.13 -0.86 4.79
N GLY A 82 -10.34 -0.48 5.20
CA GLY A 82 -11.57 -1.21 4.85
C GLY A 82 -11.87 -1.25 3.35
N PHE A 83 -11.57 -0.17 2.61
CA PHE A 83 -11.80 -0.11 1.16
C PHE A 83 -10.87 -1.04 0.39
N ILE A 84 -9.58 -1.12 0.76
CA ILE A 84 -8.65 -2.04 0.10
C ILE A 84 -8.98 -3.49 0.47
N GLN A 85 -9.32 -3.76 1.73
CA GLN A 85 -9.74 -5.08 2.20
C GLN A 85 -10.94 -5.60 1.41
N GLU A 86 -12.00 -4.80 1.27
CA GLU A 86 -13.15 -5.17 0.46
C GLU A 86 -12.75 -5.44 -1.00
N THR A 87 -11.88 -4.59 -1.57
CA THR A 87 -11.40 -4.73 -2.95
C THR A 87 -10.69 -6.07 -3.21
N THR A 88 -10.00 -6.66 -2.22
CA THR A 88 -9.33 -7.97 -2.37
C THR A 88 -10.28 -9.11 -2.74
N SER A 89 -11.55 -9.01 -2.36
CA SER A 89 -12.58 -9.99 -2.68
C SER A 89 -13.10 -9.87 -4.13
N HIS A 90 -12.65 -8.85 -4.87
CA HIS A 90 -13.05 -8.57 -6.24
C HIS A 90 -11.83 -8.51 -7.18
N PRO A 91 -11.26 -9.66 -7.60
CA PRO A 91 -9.96 -9.69 -8.30
C PRO A 91 -9.87 -8.79 -9.54
N LYS A 92 -10.91 -8.74 -10.38
CA LYS A 92 -10.93 -7.85 -11.55
C LYS A 92 -10.83 -6.36 -11.16
N TRP A 93 -11.57 -5.96 -10.12
CA TRP A 93 -11.52 -4.59 -9.61
C TRP A 93 -10.17 -4.29 -8.97
N PHE A 94 -9.64 -5.22 -8.16
CA PHE A 94 -8.31 -5.10 -7.57
C PHE A 94 -7.25 -4.90 -8.66
N GLU A 95 -7.30 -5.69 -9.72
CA GLU A 95 -6.37 -5.57 -10.85
C GLU A 95 -6.45 -4.22 -11.57
N CYS A 96 -7.65 -3.71 -11.82
CA CYS A 96 -7.86 -2.40 -12.45
C CYS A 96 -7.35 -1.27 -11.55
N LEU A 97 -7.71 -1.30 -10.26
CA LEU A 97 -7.35 -0.26 -9.31
C LEU A 97 -5.86 -0.31 -8.93
N CYS A 98 -5.25 -1.49 -8.86
CA CYS A 98 -3.81 -1.63 -8.62
C CYS A 98 -3.00 -1.00 -9.77
N ARG A 99 -3.39 -1.25 -11.03
CA ARG A 99 -2.77 -0.59 -12.20
C ARG A 99 -2.96 0.92 -12.14
N ARG A 100 -4.16 1.39 -11.76
CA ARG A 100 -4.45 2.83 -11.62
C ARG A 100 -3.61 3.47 -10.51
N ALA A 101 -3.55 2.86 -9.34
CA ALA A 101 -2.77 3.35 -8.19
C ALA A 101 -1.28 3.42 -8.51
N ALA A 102 -0.72 2.41 -9.18
CA ALA A 102 0.67 2.41 -9.63
C ALA A 102 1.02 3.57 -10.57
N ALA A 103 0.05 4.04 -11.37
CA ALA A 103 0.21 5.19 -12.26
C ALA A 103 -0.15 6.55 -11.61
N SER A 104 -0.60 6.56 -10.36
CA SER A 104 -1.04 7.75 -9.64
C SER A 104 0.06 8.34 -8.75
N ASN A 105 -0.23 9.50 -8.13
CA ASN A 105 0.60 10.09 -7.08
C ASN A 105 0.08 9.77 -5.65
N GLU A 106 -0.92 8.90 -5.52
CA GLU A 106 -1.55 8.56 -4.23
C GLU A 106 -0.73 7.51 -3.48
N ASN A 107 0.28 7.96 -2.74
CA ASN A 107 1.17 7.08 -1.96
C ASN A 107 0.40 6.19 -0.98
N GLU A 108 -0.64 6.74 -0.36
CA GLU A 108 -1.48 6.02 0.60
C GLU A 108 -2.22 4.84 -0.04
N ALA A 109 -2.68 4.98 -1.28
CA ALA A 109 -3.24 3.85 -2.02
C ALA A 109 -2.15 2.88 -2.47
N LYS A 110 -1.01 3.37 -2.95
CA LYS A 110 0.07 2.52 -3.46
C LYS A 110 0.59 1.53 -2.43
N TRP A 111 0.85 1.98 -1.19
CA TRP A 111 1.35 1.07 -0.15
C TRP A 111 0.30 0.04 0.24
N GLN A 112 -0.98 0.43 0.27
CA GLN A 112 -2.10 -0.48 0.53
C GLN A 112 -2.17 -1.55 -0.56
N PHE A 113 -2.13 -1.17 -1.83
CA PHE A 113 -2.06 -2.14 -2.93
C PHE A 113 -0.84 -3.05 -2.84
N ALA A 114 0.35 -2.51 -2.54
CA ALA A 114 1.56 -3.31 -2.36
C ALA A 114 1.40 -4.36 -1.24
N ALA A 115 0.76 -3.99 -0.13
CA ALA A 115 0.57 -4.86 1.02
C ALA A 115 -0.46 -5.97 0.80
N TYR A 116 -1.58 -5.67 0.15
CA TYR A 116 -2.68 -6.61 -0.07
C TYR A 116 -2.57 -7.42 -1.37
N LEU A 117 -1.63 -7.08 -2.25
CA LEU A 117 -1.39 -7.81 -3.49
C LEU A 117 -1.12 -9.32 -3.31
N PRO A 118 -0.41 -9.80 -2.25
CA PRO A 118 -0.29 -11.22 -1.96
C PRO A 118 -1.61 -11.95 -1.66
N GLU A 119 -2.59 -11.24 -1.10
CA GLU A 119 -3.88 -11.81 -0.68
C GLU A 119 -4.86 -11.96 -1.84
N CYS A 120 -4.68 -11.17 -2.90
CA CYS A 120 -5.59 -11.18 -4.03
C CYS A 120 -5.18 -12.23 -5.09
N SER A 121 -6.19 -12.93 -5.63
CA SER A 121 -6.05 -13.89 -6.73
C SER A 121 -5.92 -13.19 -8.09
N CYS A 122 -4.90 -12.34 -8.23
CA CYS A 122 -4.60 -11.59 -9.45
C CYS A 122 -3.76 -12.39 -10.46
N SER A 123 -3.81 -11.95 -11.72
CA SER A 123 -2.88 -12.34 -12.78
C SER A 123 -1.43 -12.05 -12.42
N GLN A 124 -0.50 -12.81 -13.01
CA GLN A 124 0.93 -12.64 -12.78
C GLN A 124 1.42 -11.24 -13.20
N GLU A 125 0.84 -10.66 -14.25
CA GLU A 125 1.16 -9.31 -14.70
C GLU A 125 0.92 -8.27 -13.59
N VAL A 126 -0.21 -8.39 -12.88
CA VAL A 126 -0.52 -7.49 -11.75
C VAL A 126 0.35 -7.80 -10.54
N ARG A 127 0.65 -9.08 -10.27
CA ARG A 127 1.59 -9.46 -9.21
C ARG A 127 2.98 -8.86 -9.42
N ASP A 128 3.43 -8.75 -10.67
CA ASP A 128 4.73 -8.16 -11.02
C ASP A 128 4.79 -6.64 -10.81
N ILE A 129 3.64 -5.96 -10.62
CA ILE A 129 3.60 -4.53 -10.22
C ILE A 129 4.30 -4.31 -8.88
N ILE A 130 4.43 -5.35 -8.03
CA ILE A 130 5.20 -5.27 -6.79
C ILE A 130 6.63 -4.75 -7.02
N LEU A 131 7.24 -5.07 -8.17
CA LEU A 131 8.57 -4.63 -8.55
C LEU A 131 8.63 -3.12 -8.86
N ASN A 132 7.52 -2.56 -9.33
CA ASN A 132 7.39 -1.12 -9.53
C ASN A 132 7.24 -0.41 -8.19
N PHE A 133 6.39 -0.93 -7.29
CA PHE A 133 6.24 -0.38 -5.95
C PHE A 133 7.55 -0.42 -5.16
N ALA A 134 8.34 -1.49 -5.26
CA ALA A 134 9.66 -1.59 -4.61
C ALA A 134 10.69 -0.54 -5.11
N LYS A 135 10.43 0.07 -6.28
CA LYS A 135 11.25 1.15 -6.84
C LYS A 135 10.63 2.54 -6.64
N ASP A 136 9.46 2.62 -6.01
CA ASP A 136 8.79 3.89 -5.76
C ASP A 136 9.68 4.79 -4.87
N PRO A 137 9.76 6.10 -5.15
CA PRO A 137 10.55 7.01 -4.34
C PRO A 137 10.01 7.18 -2.91
N ASN A 138 8.72 6.93 -2.66
CA ASN A 138 8.16 6.96 -1.33
C ASN A 138 8.68 5.76 -0.51
N GLU A 139 9.30 6.02 0.64
CA GLU A 139 9.87 4.97 1.48
C GLU A 139 8.82 3.95 1.91
N TYR A 140 7.64 4.41 2.32
CA TYR A 140 6.63 3.53 2.87
C TYR A 140 6.04 2.61 1.81
N VAL A 141 5.80 3.12 0.60
CA VAL A 141 5.38 2.32 -0.57
C VAL A 141 6.42 1.25 -0.88
N SER A 142 7.69 1.65 -1.04
CA SER A 142 8.76 0.72 -1.42
C SER A 142 9.05 -0.30 -0.33
N ARG A 143 8.98 0.09 0.94
CA ARG A 143 9.11 -0.83 2.09
C ARG A 143 7.97 -1.85 2.15
N ARG A 144 6.71 -1.42 2.04
CA ARG A 144 5.56 -2.35 2.01
C ARG A 144 5.67 -3.33 0.84
N ALA A 145 6.19 -2.87 -0.30
CA ALA A 145 6.43 -3.73 -1.45
C ALA A 145 7.52 -4.79 -1.19
N LEU A 146 8.64 -4.42 -0.56
CA LEU A 146 9.70 -5.38 -0.21
C LEU A 146 9.20 -6.44 0.78
N LEU A 147 8.37 -6.05 1.75
CA LEU A 147 7.78 -6.97 2.73
C LEU A 147 6.81 -7.98 2.11
N ALA A 148 6.07 -7.57 1.08
CA ALA A 148 5.17 -8.45 0.33
C ALA A 148 5.88 -9.30 -0.75
N MET A 149 7.11 -8.93 -1.13
CA MET A 149 7.86 -9.57 -2.21
C MET A 149 8.11 -11.08 -2.02
N PRO A 150 8.40 -11.62 -0.81
CA PRO A 150 8.57 -13.05 -0.61
C PRO A 150 7.40 -13.91 -1.12
N ALA A 151 6.16 -13.44 -0.98
CA ALA A 151 4.96 -14.18 -1.39
C ALA A 151 4.70 -14.10 -2.91
N LEU A 152 5.21 -13.07 -3.58
CA LEU A 152 4.90 -12.75 -4.97
C LEU A 152 6.06 -13.06 -5.93
N ARG A 153 7.27 -12.68 -5.54
CA ARG A 153 8.52 -12.73 -6.31
C ARG A 153 9.71 -13.06 -5.39
N PRO A 154 9.72 -14.23 -4.72
CA PRO A 154 10.80 -14.62 -3.82
C PRO A 154 12.16 -14.64 -4.52
N ASP A 155 12.18 -14.91 -5.83
CA ASP A 155 13.36 -14.88 -6.71
C ASP A 155 14.05 -13.51 -6.79
N CYS A 156 13.34 -12.43 -6.45
CA CYS A 156 13.84 -11.06 -6.53
C CYS A 156 14.32 -10.49 -5.18
N VAL A 157 13.99 -11.11 -4.05
CA VAL A 157 14.26 -10.53 -2.72
C VAL A 157 15.76 -10.27 -2.51
N GLU A 158 16.60 -11.25 -2.83
CA GLU A 158 18.06 -11.10 -2.71
C GLU A 158 18.64 -9.99 -3.62
N GLN A 159 18.03 -9.77 -4.79
CA GLN A 159 18.43 -8.69 -5.70
C GLN A 159 18.10 -7.31 -5.12
N PHE A 160 16.98 -7.17 -4.42
CA PHE A 160 16.54 -5.90 -3.83
C PHE A 160 17.18 -5.61 -2.47
N ALA A 161 17.65 -6.63 -1.74
CA ALA A 161 18.31 -6.47 -0.45
C ALA A 161 19.44 -5.41 -0.44
N PRO A 162 20.45 -5.45 -1.34
CA PRO A 162 21.49 -4.41 -1.36
C PRO A 162 20.95 -3.04 -1.74
N LEU A 163 19.99 -2.97 -2.68
CA LEU A 163 19.37 -1.72 -3.12
C LEU A 163 18.64 -1.01 -1.99
N PHE A 164 18.01 -1.76 -1.08
CA PHE A 164 17.34 -1.22 0.10
C PHE A 164 18.33 -1.01 1.25
N TRP A 165 19.35 -1.83 1.40
CA TRP A 165 20.29 -1.66 2.51
C TRP A 165 21.14 -0.40 2.40
N GLU A 166 21.60 -0.12 1.17
CA GLU A 166 22.52 0.97 0.86
C GLU A 166 21.81 2.31 0.56
N ARG A 167 20.50 2.29 0.31
CA ARG A 167 19.73 3.49 -0.01
C ARG A 167 19.71 4.45 1.18
N ASN A 168 20.34 5.60 0.99
CA ASN A 168 20.56 6.62 2.02
C ASN A 168 19.86 7.96 1.72
N CYS A 169 18.81 7.96 0.90
CA CYS A 169 18.06 9.15 0.52
C CYS A 169 16.91 9.52 1.49
N TYR A 170 16.63 8.68 2.49
CA TYR A 170 15.60 8.92 3.50
C TYR A 170 16.19 9.42 4.84
N SER A 171 15.33 9.87 5.77
CA SER A 171 15.78 10.23 7.11
C SER A 171 16.38 9.02 7.84
N PRO A 172 17.23 9.22 8.86
CA PRO A 172 17.82 8.12 9.62
C PRO A 172 16.80 7.13 10.20
N GLU A 173 15.62 7.62 10.59
CA GLU A 173 14.51 6.82 11.12
C GLU A 173 13.89 5.94 10.03
N LEU A 174 13.62 6.50 8.86
CA LEU A 174 13.06 5.74 7.73
C LEU A 174 14.06 4.73 7.17
N GLN A 175 15.35 5.06 7.16
CA GLN A 175 16.41 4.10 6.81
C GLN A 175 16.44 2.89 7.75
N GLU A 176 16.11 3.08 9.04
CA GLU A 176 16.03 1.97 9.99
C GLU A 176 14.94 0.98 9.59
N TYR A 177 13.73 1.46 9.30
CA TYR A 177 12.61 0.61 8.88
C TYR A 177 12.84 -0.05 7.52
N GLN A 178 13.46 0.66 6.58
CA GLN A 178 13.86 0.11 5.29
C GLN A 178 14.80 -1.09 5.46
N ARG A 179 15.77 -1.01 6.36
CA ARG A 179 16.72 -2.09 6.65
C ARG A 179 16.09 -3.24 7.42
N ILE A 180 15.17 -2.94 8.33
CA ILE A 180 14.34 -3.97 8.98
C ILE A 180 13.59 -4.78 7.92
N ALA A 181 13.02 -4.14 6.90
CA ALA A 181 12.33 -4.85 5.83
C ALA A 181 13.26 -5.77 5.02
N VAL A 182 14.53 -5.40 4.83
CA VAL A 182 15.54 -6.30 4.22
C VAL A 182 15.70 -7.57 5.06
N LEU A 183 15.86 -7.43 6.38
CA LEU A 183 16.02 -8.58 7.27
C LEU A 183 14.79 -9.49 7.22
N VAL A 184 13.60 -8.91 7.38
CA VAL A 184 12.33 -9.66 7.38
C VAL A 184 12.10 -10.38 6.06
N SER A 185 12.34 -9.72 4.92
CA SER A 185 12.11 -10.35 3.61
C SER A 185 13.11 -11.46 3.30
N LEU A 186 14.38 -11.31 3.70
CA LEU A 186 15.40 -12.36 3.55
C LEU A 186 15.11 -13.56 4.44
N ASP A 187 14.65 -13.34 5.67
CA ASP A 187 14.23 -14.40 6.58
C ASP A 187 13.04 -15.19 6.04
N ALA A 188 12.02 -14.50 5.51
CA ALA A 188 10.83 -15.11 4.94
C ALA A 188 11.11 -16.07 3.75
N ILE A 189 12.23 -15.88 3.04
CA ILE A 189 12.66 -16.78 1.96
C ILE A 189 13.80 -17.73 2.38
N HIS A 190 14.19 -17.72 3.66
CA HIS A 190 15.34 -18.45 4.19
C HIS A 190 16.63 -18.23 3.38
N SER A 191 16.89 -16.96 3.03
CA SER A 191 18.03 -16.59 2.19
C SER A 191 19.36 -16.92 2.88
N VAL A 192 20.30 -17.44 2.09
CA VAL A 192 21.69 -17.64 2.51
C VAL A 192 22.44 -16.34 2.78
N LEU A 193 21.89 -15.20 2.32
CA LEU A 193 22.44 -13.87 2.56
C LEU A 193 22.05 -13.30 3.92
N LEU A 194 21.01 -13.84 4.58
CA LEU A 194 20.50 -13.29 5.83
C LEU A 194 21.58 -13.12 6.92
N PRO A 195 22.49 -14.08 7.18
CA PRO A 195 23.52 -13.92 8.22
C PRO A 195 24.38 -12.67 8.04
N GLN A 196 24.73 -12.32 6.79
CA GLN A 196 25.56 -11.14 6.52
C GLN A 196 24.84 -9.84 6.90
N TYR A 197 23.53 -9.76 6.65
CA TYR A 197 22.73 -8.57 6.93
C TYR A 197 22.42 -8.44 8.42
N LEU A 198 22.29 -9.56 9.14
CA LEU A 198 22.18 -9.57 10.61
C LEU A 198 23.45 -9.03 11.27
N GLU A 199 24.63 -9.40 10.78
CA GLU A 199 25.89 -8.82 11.26
C GLU A 199 25.98 -7.32 10.97
N GLN A 200 25.59 -6.90 9.77
CA GLN A 200 25.54 -5.48 9.41
C GLN A 200 24.54 -4.69 10.27
N ALA A 201 23.38 -5.28 10.60
CA ALA A 201 22.39 -4.68 11.50
C ALA A 201 22.97 -4.41 12.89
N LYS A 202 23.72 -5.37 13.44
CA LYS A 202 24.40 -5.24 14.74
C LYS A 202 25.48 -4.16 14.72
N GLN A 203 26.21 -4.04 13.61
CA GLN A 203 27.24 -3.00 13.44
C GLN A 203 26.63 -1.61 13.28
N ASP A 204 25.48 -1.50 12.60
CA ASP A 204 24.75 -0.24 12.43
C ASP A 204 24.22 0.30 13.77
N GLY A 205 23.73 -0.58 14.64
CA GLY A 205 23.47 -0.27 16.05
C GLY A 205 22.22 0.57 16.32
N ARG A 206 21.40 0.88 15.30
CA ARG A 206 20.08 1.49 15.52
C ARG A 206 19.16 0.52 16.28
N ARG A 207 18.38 1.06 17.21
CA ARG A 207 17.67 0.30 18.25
C ARG A 207 16.71 -0.74 17.69
N TYR A 208 15.74 -0.34 16.87
CA TYR A 208 14.73 -1.23 16.32
C TYR A 208 15.36 -2.20 15.32
N LEU A 209 16.34 -1.76 14.55
CA LEU A 209 17.07 -2.65 13.64
C LEU A 209 17.78 -3.78 14.40
N LEU A 210 18.43 -3.46 15.51
CA LEU A 210 19.05 -4.44 16.39
C LEU A 210 18.01 -5.37 17.04
N GLU A 211 16.92 -4.82 17.59
CA GLU A 211 15.84 -5.62 18.19
C GLU A 211 15.25 -6.63 17.19
N HIS A 212 15.09 -6.24 15.92
CA HIS A 212 14.62 -7.15 14.87
C HIS A 212 15.66 -8.21 14.49
N ALA A 213 16.94 -7.84 14.39
CA ALA A 213 18.00 -8.80 14.12
C ALA A 213 18.09 -9.88 15.20
N GLU A 214 18.00 -9.49 16.48
CA GLU A 214 18.01 -10.43 17.61
C GLU A 214 16.78 -11.35 17.61
N ARG A 215 15.59 -10.85 17.25
CA ARG A 215 14.38 -11.69 17.13
C ARG A 215 14.50 -12.74 16.04
N ILE A 216 15.05 -12.40 14.88
CA ILE A 216 15.28 -13.33 13.76
C ILE A 216 16.24 -14.44 14.19
N GLU A 217 17.38 -14.08 14.79
CA GLU A 217 18.36 -15.07 15.24
C GLU A 217 17.81 -15.99 16.35
N GLY A 218 16.91 -15.46 17.19
CA GLY A 218 16.20 -16.23 18.20
C GLY A 218 15.06 -17.11 17.66
N GLY A 219 14.69 -16.98 16.38
CA GLY A 219 13.57 -17.69 15.77
C GLY A 219 12.19 -17.23 16.27
N LEU A 220 12.04 -15.92 16.55
CA LEU A 220 10.87 -15.32 17.23
C LEU A 220 10.07 -14.35 16.35
N LEU A 221 10.20 -14.40 15.01
CA LEU A 221 9.38 -13.61 14.08
C LEU A 221 8.06 -14.30 13.71
#